data_AF-A0A7Z3GSZ2-F1
#
_entry.id   AF-A0A7Z3GSZ2-F1
#
_cell.length_a   1.000
_cell.length_b   1.000
_cell.length_c   1.000
_cell.angle_alpha   90.00
_cell.angle_beta   90.00
_cell.angle_gamma   90.00
#
_symmetry.space_group_name_H-M   'P 1'
#
loop_
_entity.id
_entity.type
_entity.pdbx_description
1 polymer ?
#
loop_
_entity_poly.entity_id
_entity_poly.type
_entity_poly.pdbx_seq_one_letter_code
_entity_poly.pdbx_strand_id
1 'polypeptide(L)'
;MNGVSDPPGDPTPNPPPPQPTATEDGWPAFATPILCTAIAIGFILILFGWLVARFAPFSWMLETFIVCTGLSIILGAFGTRAKVKVLGDAGVLVGVAAVAIIIFVTLLNQMSDRYVHIKLSGDIQPKQVKTVELYGDNQYPGSLLSNRNSWSFYIFGKEIRSPTVDLKIVFTGEEDREADFGCIKSEQITPYLASGKTIHWKYSKKNNRLVNVETNQVVGVIGCETPEDFARLPATTRQMITFRMISEAVAGDEVPANDAKIQDLIADLDSDSSLVRRDARTRLGESGVPAIEPLLDSFSQPNVSYRTQLGALVALNSMARQKTDVEKFKTGITDAELEELVGATAHNDETLRKYASEFLYRIGDPRTITPALSKFPSSSANGKYNLLLVIKGSLAQASPEQKQALAEKVEQLKSVETPKTNQLIEDILAEVSN
;
A
#
# COMPACT_ATOMS: atom_id res chain seq x y z
N MET A 1 86.21 -86.47 -21.67
CA MET A 1 85.88 -85.20 -22.35
C MET A 1 84.54 -84.76 -21.79
N ASN A 2 84.57 -83.91 -20.76
CA ASN A 2 83.40 -83.56 -19.97
C ASN A 2 82.77 -82.30 -20.55
N GLY A 3 81.56 -82.44 -21.10
CA GLY A 3 80.72 -81.33 -21.54
C GLY A 3 80.04 -80.69 -20.35
N VAL A 4 80.35 -79.42 -20.10
CA VAL A 4 79.72 -78.57 -19.10
C VAL A 4 78.57 -77.85 -19.80
N SER A 5 77.37 -78.05 -19.28
CA SER A 5 76.12 -77.41 -19.70
C SER A 5 75.93 -76.09 -18.96
N ASP A 6 75.88 -74.98 -19.72
CA ASP A 6 75.56 -73.64 -19.22
C ASP A 6 74.06 -73.48 -18.92
N PRO A 7 73.67 -72.70 -17.90
CA PRO A 7 72.29 -72.48 -17.49
C PRO A 7 71.53 -71.50 -18.41
N PRO A 8 70.18 -71.59 -18.44
CA PRO A 8 69.34 -70.77 -19.31
C PRO A 8 69.35 -69.29 -18.89
N GLY A 9 69.53 -68.43 -19.89
CA GLY A 9 69.54 -66.98 -19.74
C GLY A 9 68.22 -66.41 -19.23
N ASP A 10 68.36 -65.42 -18.35
CA ASP A 10 67.31 -64.61 -17.74
C ASP A 10 66.49 -63.86 -18.82
N PRO A 11 65.15 -63.89 -18.79
CA PRO A 11 64.33 -63.12 -19.71
C PRO A 11 64.46 -61.63 -19.40
N THR A 12 64.88 -60.86 -20.40
CA THR A 12 64.89 -59.40 -20.38
C THR A 12 63.51 -58.84 -20.03
N PRO A 13 63.41 -57.83 -19.14
CA PRO A 13 62.12 -57.22 -18.82
C PRO A 13 61.59 -56.46 -20.04
N ASN A 14 60.32 -56.72 -20.38
CA ASN A 14 59.59 -55.99 -21.42
C ASN A 14 59.64 -54.47 -21.15
N PRO A 15 59.83 -53.63 -22.19
CA PRO A 15 59.74 -52.18 -22.01
C PRO A 15 58.35 -51.79 -21.51
N PRO A 16 58.26 -50.81 -20.61
CA PRO A 16 56.97 -50.33 -20.12
C PRO A 16 56.11 -49.83 -21.30
N PRO A 17 54.78 -50.01 -21.24
CA PRO A 17 53.88 -49.50 -22.28
C PRO A 17 54.07 -47.99 -22.44
N PRO A 18 53.96 -47.46 -23.66
CA PRO A 18 54.16 -46.03 -23.91
C PRO A 18 53.21 -45.24 -23.01
N GLN A 19 53.80 -44.42 -22.12
CA GLN A 19 53.01 -43.46 -21.36
C GLN A 19 52.31 -42.54 -22.38
N PRO A 20 50.98 -42.30 -22.22
CA PRO A 20 50.32 -41.31 -23.04
C PRO A 20 50.99 -39.97 -22.76
N THR A 21 51.63 -39.41 -23.78
CA THR A 21 52.17 -38.05 -23.74
C THR A 21 51.03 -37.12 -23.37
N ALA A 22 51.01 -36.68 -22.12
CA ALA A 22 50.22 -35.54 -21.72
C ALA A 22 50.75 -34.35 -22.52
N THR A 23 49.98 -33.90 -23.50
CA THR A 23 50.19 -32.58 -24.08
C THR A 23 50.09 -31.58 -22.94
N GLU A 24 51.19 -30.88 -22.69
CA GLU A 24 51.39 -29.98 -21.56
C GLU A 24 50.48 -28.74 -21.59
N ASP A 25 49.67 -28.59 -22.63
CA ASP A 25 48.60 -27.62 -22.69
C ASP A 25 47.26 -28.37 -22.69
N GLY A 26 46.50 -28.24 -21.59
CA GLY A 26 45.19 -28.86 -21.37
C GLY A 26 44.06 -28.35 -22.27
N TRP A 27 44.37 -28.03 -23.54
CA TRP A 27 43.42 -27.67 -24.57
C TRP A 27 43.30 -28.80 -25.59
N PRO A 28 42.09 -29.32 -25.87
CA PRO A 28 41.93 -30.33 -26.90
C PRO A 28 42.33 -29.71 -28.24
N ALA A 29 43.34 -30.29 -28.90
CA ALA A 29 43.88 -29.85 -30.19
C ALA A 29 42.91 -29.97 -31.38
N PHE A 30 41.62 -30.15 -31.11
CA PHE A 30 40.54 -30.02 -32.08
C PHE A 30 39.44 -29.17 -31.45
N ALA A 31 39.42 -27.88 -31.79
CA ALA A 31 38.16 -27.15 -31.82
C ALA A 31 37.28 -27.84 -32.88
N THR A 32 36.50 -28.84 -32.45
CA THR A 32 35.59 -29.56 -33.33
C THR A 32 34.73 -28.54 -34.09
N PRO A 33 34.40 -28.75 -35.38
CA PRO A 33 33.58 -27.82 -36.16
C PRO A 33 32.32 -27.36 -35.42
N ILE A 34 31.75 -28.24 -34.59
CA ILE A 34 30.61 -28.00 -33.71
C ILE A 34 30.85 -26.84 -32.73
N LEU A 35 32.03 -26.76 -32.10
CA LEU A 35 32.41 -25.68 -31.18
C LEU A 35 32.45 -24.33 -31.90
N CYS A 36 33.12 -24.27 -33.05
CA CYS A 36 33.20 -23.06 -33.87
C CYS A 36 31.81 -22.62 -34.36
N THR A 37 30.97 -23.55 -34.80
CA THR A 37 29.61 -23.26 -35.24
C THR A 37 28.74 -22.75 -34.09
N ALA A 38 28.83 -23.35 -32.89
CA ALA A 38 28.08 -22.90 -31.73
C ALA A 38 28.50 -21.50 -31.26
N ILE A 39 29.81 -21.21 -31.25
CA ILE A 39 30.33 -19.87 -30.95
C ILE A 39 29.82 -18.85 -31.97
N ALA A 40 29.89 -19.17 -33.27
CA ALA A 40 29.42 -18.29 -34.33
C ALA A 40 27.91 -18.00 -34.21
N ILE A 41 27.07 -19.03 -34.02
CA ILE A 41 25.63 -18.88 -33.83
C ILE A 41 25.32 -18.03 -32.60
N GLY A 42 26.02 -18.27 -31.48
CA GLY A 42 25.82 -17.49 -30.26
C GLY A 42 26.15 -16.02 -30.42
N PHE A 43 27.26 -15.68 -31.09
CA PHE A 43 27.61 -14.29 -31.40
C PHE A 43 26.61 -13.64 -32.36
N ILE A 44 26.11 -14.37 -33.38
CA ILE A 44 25.08 -13.88 -34.28
C ILE A 44 23.81 -13.53 -33.50
N LEU A 45 23.38 -14.36 -32.55
CA LEU A 45 22.20 -14.08 -31.72
C LEU A 45 22.41 -12.86 -30.80
N ILE A 46 23.57 -12.72 -30.18
CA ILE A 46 23.88 -11.54 -29.35
C ILE A 46 23.86 -10.26 -30.20
N LEU A 47 24.51 -10.28 -31.37
CA LEU A 47 24.55 -9.14 -32.28
C LEU A 47 23.16 -8.81 -32.84
N PHE A 48 22.36 -9.83 -33.14
CA PHE A 48 20.97 -9.67 -33.56
C PHE A 48 20.12 -9.07 -32.45
N GLY A 49 20.23 -9.55 -31.21
CA GLY A 49 19.53 -8.97 -30.06
C GLY A 49 19.86 -7.49 -29.86
N TRP A 50 21.14 -7.14 -29.98
CA TRP A 50 21.60 -5.74 -29.92
C TRP A 50 21.07 -4.89 -31.10
N LEU A 51 21.05 -5.42 -32.33
CA LEU A 51 20.48 -4.76 -33.50
C LEU A 51 18.97 -4.54 -33.33
N VAL A 52 18.23 -5.56 -32.86
CA VAL A 52 16.79 -5.44 -32.57
C VAL A 52 16.55 -4.35 -31.54
N ALA A 53 17.31 -4.33 -30.43
CA ALA A 53 17.19 -3.28 -29.41
C ALA A 53 17.42 -1.87 -29.96
N ARG A 54 18.34 -1.73 -30.92
CA ARG A 54 18.72 -0.44 -31.49
C ARG A 54 17.73 0.10 -32.52
N PHE A 55 17.08 -0.79 -33.29
CA PHE A 55 16.31 -0.43 -34.48
C PHE A 55 14.83 -0.80 -34.42
N ALA A 56 14.40 -1.61 -33.45
CA ALA A 56 13.00 -1.98 -33.30
C ALA A 56 12.57 -1.86 -31.83
N PRO A 57 11.48 -1.15 -31.52
CA PRO A 57 10.94 -1.06 -30.16
C PRO A 57 10.18 -2.35 -29.81
N PHE A 58 10.90 -3.47 -29.71
CA PHE A 58 10.37 -4.71 -29.16
C PHE A 58 10.40 -4.69 -27.63
N SER A 59 9.56 -5.53 -27.00
CA SER A 59 9.55 -5.69 -25.54
C SER A 59 10.94 -6.06 -25.02
N TRP A 60 11.44 -5.34 -23.99
CA TRP A 60 12.72 -5.57 -23.31
C TRP A 60 12.97 -7.04 -22.90
N MET A 61 11.89 -7.79 -22.63
CA MET A 61 11.96 -9.22 -22.35
C MET A 61 12.50 -10.05 -23.53
N LEU A 62 12.14 -9.70 -24.77
CA LEU A 62 12.56 -10.43 -25.97
C LEU A 62 14.05 -10.21 -26.27
N GLU A 63 14.54 -8.98 -26.11
CA GLU A 63 15.96 -8.64 -26.22
C GLU A 63 16.78 -9.47 -25.23
N THR A 64 16.39 -9.44 -23.95
CA THR A 64 17.06 -10.17 -22.88
C THR A 64 17.09 -11.66 -23.18
N PHE A 65 15.98 -12.22 -23.67
CA PHE A 65 15.89 -13.63 -24.04
C PHE A 65 16.85 -14.01 -25.19
N ILE A 66 16.92 -13.20 -26.25
CA ILE A 66 17.80 -13.46 -27.41
C ILE A 66 19.27 -13.43 -26.99
N VAL A 67 19.67 -12.43 -26.20
CA VAL A 67 21.06 -12.30 -25.70
C VAL A 67 21.41 -13.46 -24.76
N CYS A 68 20.54 -13.79 -23.81
CA CYS A 68 20.75 -14.93 -22.90
C CYS A 68 20.84 -16.26 -23.64
N THR A 69 20.07 -16.46 -24.70
CA THR A 69 20.13 -17.67 -25.54
C THR A 69 21.47 -17.77 -26.27
N GLY A 70 21.93 -16.68 -26.87
CA GLY A 70 23.24 -16.62 -27.53
C GLY A 70 24.39 -16.92 -26.55
N LEU A 71 24.35 -16.33 -25.35
CA LEU A 71 25.33 -16.59 -24.30
C LEU A 71 25.30 -18.06 -23.83
N SER A 72 24.10 -18.65 -23.69
CA SER A 72 23.92 -20.04 -23.26
C SER A 72 24.50 -21.04 -24.27
N ILE A 73 24.37 -20.76 -25.57
CA ILE A 73 24.96 -21.60 -26.64
C ILE A 73 26.50 -21.53 -26.58
N ILE A 74 27.07 -20.34 -26.41
CA ILE A 74 28.53 -20.16 -26.29
C ILE A 74 29.04 -20.92 -25.06
N LEU A 75 28.43 -20.70 -23.89
CA LEU A 75 28.82 -21.37 -22.64
C LEU A 75 28.63 -22.89 -22.70
N GLY A 76 27.61 -23.36 -23.42
CA GLY A 76 27.36 -24.78 -23.68
C GLY A 76 28.43 -25.42 -24.55
N ALA A 77 28.91 -24.68 -25.55
CA ALA A 77 29.96 -25.13 -26.45
C ALA A 77 31.30 -25.32 -25.73
N PHE A 78 31.64 -24.45 -24.76
CA PHE A 78 32.84 -24.61 -23.93
C PHE A 78 32.77 -25.77 -22.93
N GLY A 79 31.65 -26.49 -22.85
CA GLY A 79 31.55 -27.74 -22.08
C GLY A 79 32.03 -27.59 -20.64
N THR A 80 31.69 -26.46 -20.00
CA THR A 80 32.18 -26.12 -18.65
C THR A 80 31.71 -27.20 -17.65
N ARG A 81 32.59 -28.14 -17.32
CA ARG A 81 32.34 -29.14 -16.29
C ARG A 81 32.72 -28.54 -14.95
N ALA A 82 31.77 -27.92 -14.26
CA ALA A 82 31.95 -27.53 -12.87
C ALA A 82 31.62 -28.73 -11.97
N LYS A 83 32.62 -29.31 -11.32
CA LYS A 83 32.38 -30.32 -10.27
C LYS A 83 31.97 -29.61 -9.00
N VAL A 84 30.67 -29.55 -8.71
CA VAL A 84 30.16 -29.04 -7.43
C VAL A 84 29.65 -30.23 -6.63
N LYS A 85 30.18 -30.44 -5.42
CA LYS A 85 29.63 -31.43 -4.48
C LYS A 85 28.35 -30.85 -3.88
N VAL A 86 27.20 -31.40 -4.25
CA VAL A 86 25.91 -31.05 -3.67
C VAL A 86 25.33 -32.30 -3.01
N LEU A 87 25.06 -32.22 -1.70
CA LEU A 87 24.40 -33.24 -0.88
C LEU A 87 24.93 -34.68 -1.03
N GLY A 88 26.16 -34.94 -0.56
CA GLY A 88 26.64 -36.30 -0.25
C GLY A 88 27.01 -37.19 -1.43
N ASP A 89 26.38 -37.03 -2.59
CA ASP A 89 26.66 -37.77 -3.82
C ASP A 89 27.28 -36.88 -4.89
N ALA A 90 28.34 -37.38 -5.54
CA ALA A 90 29.09 -36.66 -6.56
C ALA A 90 28.35 -36.64 -7.91
N GLY A 91 27.29 -35.85 -8.02
CA GLY A 91 26.67 -35.53 -9.29
C GLY A 91 27.52 -34.54 -10.09
N VAL A 92 27.73 -34.81 -11.39
CA VAL A 92 28.37 -33.84 -12.31
C VAL A 92 27.28 -33.00 -12.94
N LEU A 93 27.13 -31.75 -12.48
CA LEU A 93 26.26 -30.78 -13.14
C LEU A 93 27.03 -30.09 -14.28
N VAL A 94 26.53 -30.18 -15.50
CA VAL A 94 27.14 -29.53 -16.67
C VAL A 94 26.84 -28.03 -16.64
N GLY A 95 27.85 -27.19 -16.88
CA GLY A 95 27.94 -25.80 -16.43
C GLY A 95 26.85 -24.84 -16.89
N VAL A 96 26.20 -25.06 -18.04
CA VAL A 96 25.05 -24.23 -18.44
C VAL A 96 23.84 -24.48 -17.55
N ALA A 97 23.60 -25.74 -17.15
CA ALA A 97 22.52 -26.06 -16.22
C ALA A 97 22.83 -25.52 -14.82
N ALA A 98 24.09 -25.55 -14.38
CA ALA A 98 24.49 -24.98 -13.08
C ALA A 98 24.33 -23.47 -13.06
N VAL A 99 24.79 -22.77 -14.10
CA VAL A 99 24.65 -21.32 -14.23
C VAL A 99 23.17 -20.95 -14.39
N ALA A 100 22.39 -21.69 -15.18
CA ALA A 100 20.96 -21.47 -15.31
C ALA A 100 20.22 -21.70 -13.98
N ILE A 101 20.57 -22.74 -13.21
CA ILE A 101 19.99 -22.98 -11.88
C ILE A 101 20.42 -21.89 -10.90
N ILE A 102 21.69 -21.46 -10.90
CA ILE A 102 22.16 -20.38 -10.02
C ILE A 102 21.48 -19.06 -10.39
N ILE A 103 21.38 -18.71 -11.67
CA ILE A 103 20.68 -17.52 -12.13
C ILE A 103 19.19 -17.63 -11.83
N PHE A 104 18.56 -18.77 -12.09
CA PHE A 104 17.15 -19.00 -11.82
C PHE A 104 16.86 -18.95 -10.32
N VAL A 105 17.67 -19.57 -9.48
CA VAL A 105 17.57 -19.49 -8.01
C VAL A 105 17.87 -18.07 -7.54
N THR A 106 18.85 -17.36 -8.11
CA THR A 106 19.17 -15.96 -7.75
C THR A 106 18.03 -15.03 -8.17
N LEU A 107 17.47 -15.21 -9.36
CA LEU A 107 16.30 -14.47 -9.84
C LEU A 107 15.06 -14.81 -9.03
N LEU A 108 14.84 -16.08 -8.69
CA LEU A 108 13.73 -16.50 -7.83
C LEU A 108 13.90 -15.95 -6.42
N ASN A 109 15.11 -15.94 -5.84
CA ASN A 109 15.36 -15.33 -4.53
C ASN A 109 15.18 -13.81 -4.59
N GLN A 110 15.70 -13.17 -5.64
CA GLN A 110 15.51 -11.74 -5.85
C GLN A 110 14.05 -11.36 -6.16
N MET A 111 13.26 -12.25 -6.74
CA MET A 111 11.83 -12.03 -7.01
C MET A 111 10.95 -12.42 -5.83
N SER A 112 11.29 -13.47 -5.09
CA SER A 112 10.60 -13.84 -3.86
C SER A 112 10.73 -12.72 -2.86
N ASP A 113 11.91 -12.10 -2.73
CA ASP A 113 12.18 -10.98 -1.80
C ASP A 113 11.31 -9.73 -2.01
N ARG A 114 10.47 -9.67 -3.04
CA ARG A 114 9.94 -8.39 -3.51
C ARG A 114 8.45 -8.25 -3.56
N TYR A 115 7.61 -9.26 -3.34
CA TYR A 115 6.17 -8.99 -3.37
C TYR A 115 5.37 -9.78 -2.34
N VAL A 116 4.18 -9.25 -2.08
CA VAL A 116 3.13 -9.89 -1.30
C VAL A 116 1.83 -9.85 -2.09
N HIS A 117 1.12 -10.97 -2.07
CA HIS A 117 -0.21 -11.06 -2.67
C HIS A 117 -1.26 -10.77 -1.60
N ILE A 118 -2.12 -9.80 -1.87
CA ILE A 118 -3.25 -9.45 -1.00
C ILE A 118 -4.54 -9.83 -1.73
N LYS A 119 -5.34 -10.67 -1.09
CA LYS A 119 -6.67 -11.04 -1.56
C LYS A 119 -7.71 -10.32 -0.73
N LEU A 120 -8.56 -9.53 -1.37
CA LEU A 120 -9.71 -8.86 -0.76
C LEU A 120 -11.00 -9.59 -1.12
N SER A 121 -11.85 -9.83 -0.13
CA SER A 121 -13.17 -10.48 -0.29
C SER A 121 -14.19 -9.91 0.69
N GLY A 122 -15.41 -10.46 0.72
CA GLY A 122 -16.42 -10.10 1.72
C GLY A 122 -17.64 -9.45 1.09
N ASP A 123 -18.13 -8.37 1.69
CA ASP A 123 -19.33 -7.64 1.24
C ASP A 123 -19.05 -6.73 0.02
N ILE A 124 -18.32 -7.26 -0.97
CA ILE A 124 -17.93 -6.62 -2.22
C ILE A 124 -18.43 -7.49 -3.39
N GLN A 125 -19.65 -7.22 -3.84
CA GLN A 125 -20.19 -7.93 -5.00
C GLN A 125 -19.72 -7.23 -6.28
N PRO A 126 -19.17 -7.93 -7.28
CA PRO A 126 -18.67 -7.31 -8.51
C PRO A 126 -19.71 -6.46 -9.25
N LYS A 127 -21.00 -6.78 -9.12
CA LYS A 127 -22.11 -6.02 -9.72
C LYS A 127 -22.42 -4.70 -9.02
N GLN A 128 -21.93 -4.53 -7.79
CA GLN A 128 -22.19 -3.36 -6.93
C GLN A 128 -20.94 -2.52 -6.71
N VAL A 129 -19.81 -2.91 -7.29
CA VAL A 129 -18.51 -2.28 -7.08
C VAL A 129 -17.99 -1.82 -8.43
N LYS A 130 -17.80 -0.51 -8.57
CA LYS A 130 -17.25 0.13 -9.77
C LYS A 130 -15.75 -0.11 -9.85
N THR A 131 -15.02 0.19 -8.77
CA THR A 131 -13.57 -0.02 -8.66
C THR A 131 -13.17 -0.42 -7.24
N VAL A 132 -12.05 -1.15 -7.14
CA VAL A 132 -11.33 -1.36 -5.89
C VAL A 132 -9.88 -1.02 -6.15
N GLU A 133 -9.35 -0.12 -5.35
CA GLU A 133 -8.02 0.45 -5.52
C GLU A 133 -7.24 0.28 -4.22
N LEU A 134 -5.99 -0.15 -4.34
CA LEU A 134 -5.05 -0.22 -3.23
C LEU A 134 -3.87 0.65 -3.59
N TYR A 135 -3.52 1.59 -2.73
CA TYR A 135 -2.45 2.54 -2.99
C TYR A 135 -1.62 2.79 -1.73
N GLY A 136 -0.33 2.98 -1.92
CA GLY A 136 0.56 3.54 -0.91
C GLY A 136 1.24 4.74 -1.53
N ASP A 137 2.56 4.71 -1.63
CA ASP A 137 3.31 5.72 -2.41
C ASP A 137 2.95 5.66 -3.90
N ASN A 138 2.60 4.46 -4.40
CA ASN A 138 2.14 4.23 -5.76
C ASN A 138 0.80 3.49 -5.73
N GLN A 139 0.08 3.49 -6.86
CA GLN A 139 -1.06 2.60 -7.03
C GLN A 139 -0.55 1.17 -7.24
N TYR A 140 -1.04 0.24 -6.42
CA TYR A 140 -0.64 -1.16 -6.51
C TYR A 140 -1.54 -1.90 -7.51
N PRO A 141 -0.95 -2.70 -8.42
CA PRO A 141 -1.71 -3.40 -9.44
C PRO A 141 -2.66 -4.40 -8.80
N GLY A 142 -3.93 -4.35 -9.23
CA GLY A 142 -4.94 -5.30 -8.80
C GLY A 142 -5.97 -5.61 -9.86
N SER A 143 -6.66 -6.73 -9.69
CA SER A 143 -7.70 -7.19 -10.61
C SER A 143 -8.80 -7.97 -9.89
N LEU A 144 -9.99 -7.96 -10.49
CA LEU A 144 -11.09 -8.82 -10.06
C LEU A 144 -10.82 -10.26 -10.48
N LEU A 145 -10.88 -11.19 -9.53
CA LEU A 145 -10.88 -12.62 -9.81
C LEU A 145 -12.31 -13.08 -10.12
N SER A 146 -12.62 -13.24 -11.41
CA SER A 146 -13.95 -13.55 -11.94
C SER A 146 -14.61 -14.80 -11.34
N ASN A 147 -13.82 -15.73 -10.78
CA ASN A 147 -14.31 -16.99 -10.22
C ASN A 147 -14.62 -16.94 -8.71
N ARG A 148 -14.27 -15.86 -7.99
CA ARG A 148 -14.28 -15.85 -6.51
C ARG A 148 -14.86 -14.59 -5.86
N ASN A 149 -15.45 -13.66 -6.63
CA ASN A 149 -15.95 -12.36 -6.14
C ASN A 149 -14.93 -11.70 -5.19
N SER A 150 -13.67 -11.75 -5.58
CA SER A 150 -12.55 -11.30 -4.77
C SER A 150 -11.57 -10.52 -5.64
N TRP A 151 -10.92 -9.53 -5.07
CA TRP A 151 -9.88 -8.76 -5.74
C TRP A 151 -8.51 -9.25 -5.28
N SER A 152 -7.57 -9.26 -6.20
CA SER A 152 -6.18 -9.59 -5.92
C SER A 152 -5.31 -8.38 -6.20
N PHE A 153 -4.43 -8.05 -5.27
CA PHE A 153 -3.43 -7.00 -5.38
C PHE A 153 -2.04 -7.59 -5.17
N TYR A 154 -1.06 -7.04 -5.87
CA TYR A 154 0.34 -7.37 -5.66
C TYR A 154 1.07 -6.10 -5.25
N ILE A 155 1.67 -6.13 -4.07
CA ILE A 155 2.48 -5.01 -3.58
C ILE A 155 3.93 -5.44 -3.64
N PHE A 156 4.79 -4.62 -4.25
CA PHE A 156 6.21 -4.87 -4.20
C PHE A 156 6.86 -4.19 -2.99
N GLY A 157 7.72 -4.89 -2.24
CA GLY A 157 8.32 -4.38 -1.01
C GLY A 157 9.10 -3.07 -1.19
N LYS A 158 9.76 -2.89 -2.34
CA LYS A 158 10.44 -1.62 -2.71
C LYS A 158 9.49 -0.43 -2.88
N GLU A 159 8.19 -0.70 -3.05
CA GLU A 159 7.13 0.29 -3.25
C GLU A 159 6.38 0.61 -1.94
N ILE A 160 6.74 -0.05 -0.83
CA ILE A 160 6.23 0.25 0.51
C ILE A 160 7.24 1.15 1.21
N ARG A 161 7.21 2.45 0.93
CA ARG A 161 8.02 3.46 1.64
C ARG A 161 7.20 4.11 2.75
N SER A 162 5.91 4.33 2.48
CA SER A 162 4.97 4.87 3.46
C SER A 162 4.67 3.87 4.60
N PRO A 163 4.50 4.35 5.84
CA PRO A 163 4.12 3.51 6.99
C PRO A 163 2.65 3.07 6.95
N THR A 164 1.85 3.63 6.03
CA THR A 164 0.47 3.27 5.77
C THR A 164 0.23 3.04 4.29
N VAL A 165 -0.78 2.24 3.99
CA VAL A 165 -1.41 2.07 2.68
C VAL A 165 -2.91 2.28 2.81
N ASP A 166 -3.54 2.59 1.70
CA ASP A 166 -4.93 2.96 1.62
C ASP A 166 -5.67 1.99 0.70
N LEU A 167 -6.85 1.57 1.12
CA LEU A 167 -7.76 0.79 0.29
C LEU A 167 -9.03 1.60 0.05
N LYS A 168 -9.42 1.76 -1.22
CA LYS A 168 -10.69 2.37 -1.59
C LYS A 168 -11.59 1.39 -2.33
N ILE A 169 -12.85 1.36 -1.93
CA ILE A 169 -13.91 0.60 -2.61
C ILE A 169 -14.96 1.61 -3.07
N VAL A 170 -15.15 1.71 -4.39
CA VAL A 170 -16.16 2.58 -5.00
C VAL A 170 -17.36 1.73 -5.39
N PHE A 171 -18.52 2.01 -4.80
CA PHE A 171 -19.76 1.28 -5.08
C PHE A 171 -20.53 1.94 -6.23
N THR A 172 -21.09 1.11 -7.09
CA THR A 172 -21.95 1.56 -8.20
C THR A 172 -23.29 2.04 -7.64
N GLY A 173 -23.71 3.26 -7.99
CA GLY A 173 -25.01 3.84 -7.59
C GLY A 173 -25.33 5.14 -8.34
N GLU A 174 -26.46 5.77 -8.01
CA GLU A 174 -26.80 7.12 -8.52
C GLU A 174 -25.78 8.17 -8.06
N GLU A 175 -25.28 8.01 -6.83
CA GLU A 175 -24.08 8.67 -6.33
C GLU A 175 -23.07 7.59 -5.95
N ASP A 176 -21.92 7.58 -6.63
CA ASP A 176 -20.84 6.62 -6.36
C ASP A 176 -20.33 6.81 -4.93
N ARG A 177 -20.70 5.90 -4.03
CA ARG A 177 -20.26 5.94 -2.62
C ARG A 177 -18.88 5.33 -2.45
N GLU A 178 -18.08 5.90 -1.56
CA GLU A 178 -16.71 5.45 -1.29
C GLU A 178 -16.61 4.87 0.14
N ALA A 179 -16.07 3.66 0.25
CA ALA A 179 -15.49 3.17 1.50
C ALA A 179 -13.97 3.37 1.43
N ASP A 180 -13.49 4.37 2.15
CA ASP A 180 -12.10 4.84 2.12
C ASP A 180 -11.38 4.42 3.42
N PHE A 181 -10.42 3.49 3.31
CA PHE A 181 -9.60 2.97 4.40
C PHE A 181 -8.20 3.59 4.32
N GLY A 182 -8.05 4.83 4.77
CA GLY A 182 -6.88 5.67 4.49
C GLY A 182 -5.67 5.54 5.43
N CYS A 183 -5.60 4.51 6.28
CA CYS A 183 -4.46 4.31 7.20
C CYS A 183 -4.21 2.83 7.57
N ILE A 184 -4.19 1.92 6.61
CA ILE A 184 -3.80 0.52 6.88
C ILE A 184 -2.30 0.48 7.12
N LYS A 185 -1.85 0.06 8.31
CA LYS A 185 -0.41 0.07 8.64
C LYS A 185 0.37 -0.91 7.76
N SER A 186 1.46 -0.43 7.16
CA SER A 186 2.39 -1.25 6.35
C SER A 186 3.00 -2.41 7.15
N GLU A 187 3.11 -2.28 8.47
CA GLU A 187 3.51 -3.35 9.39
C GLU A 187 2.60 -4.59 9.33
N GLN A 188 1.36 -4.45 8.87
CA GLN A 188 0.44 -5.58 8.64
C GLN A 188 0.77 -6.36 7.35
N ILE A 189 1.61 -5.78 6.48
CA ILE A 189 1.92 -6.25 5.14
C ILE A 189 3.36 -6.73 5.04
N THR A 190 4.31 -5.91 5.52
CA THR A 190 5.76 -6.16 5.45
C THR A 190 6.18 -7.55 5.93
N PRO A 191 5.63 -8.14 7.02
CA PRO A 191 6.00 -9.49 7.46
C PRO A 191 5.67 -10.61 6.46
N TYR A 192 4.82 -10.34 5.47
CA TYR A 192 4.41 -11.31 4.45
C TYR A 192 5.19 -11.15 3.14
N LEU A 193 6.00 -10.11 2.98
CA LEU A 193 6.90 -9.97 1.83
C LEU A 193 7.80 -11.21 1.75
N ALA A 194 7.91 -11.78 0.55
CA ALA A 194 8.72 -12.98 0.30
C ALA A 194 8.32 -14.27 1.02
N SER A 195 7.26 -14.23 1.82
CA SER A 195 6.80 -15.42 2.54
C SER A 195 6.13 -16.46 1.64
N GLY A 196 5.74 -16.07 0.41
CA GLY A 196 4.87 -16.85 -0.47
C GLY A 196 3.43 -16.96 0.03
N LYS A 197 3.11 -16.39 1.21
CA LYS A 197 1.77 -16.38 1.78
C LYS A 197 0.94 -15.26 1.16
N THR A 198 -0.36 -15.51 1.05
CA THR A 198 -1.33 -14.51 0.62
C THR A 198 -1.96 -13.90 1.86
N ILE A 199 -1.96 -12.58 1.98
CA ILE A 199 -2.75 -11.91 3.00
C ILE A 199 -4.20 -11.92 2.55
N HIS A 200 -5.10 -12.50 3.34
CA HIS A 200 -6.52 -12.49 3.03
C HIS A 200 -7.26 -11.46 3.88
N TRP A 201 -7.70 -10.37 3.26
CA TRP A 201 -8.58 -9.37 3.87
C TRP A 201 -10.04 -9.61 3.53
N LYS A 202 -10.90 -9.43 4.53
CA LYS A 202 -12.35 -9.49 4.39
C LYS A 202 -12.96 -8.15 4.78
N TYR A 203 -13.61 -7.50 3.82
CA TYR A 203 -14.44 -6.33 4.04
C TYR A 203 -15.82 -6.75 4.58
N SER A 204 -16.25 -6.10 5.66
CA SER A 204 -17.62 -6.18 6.15
C SER A 204 -18.29 -4.83 6.01
N LYS A 205 -19.33 -4.74 5.19
CA LYS A 205 -20.15 -3.54 4.99
C LYS A 205 -20.95 -3.18 6.23
N LYS A 206 -21.42 -4.20 6.97
CA LYS A 206 -22.17 -4.01 8.23
C LYS A 206 -21.33 -3.28 9.28
N ASN A 207 -20.04 -3.61 9.36
CA ASN A 207 -19.15 -3.10 10.40
C ASN A 207 -18.12 -2.08 9.87
N ASN A 208 -18.13 -1.81 8.57
CA ASN A 208 -17.20 -0.94 7.86
C ASN A 208 -15.73 -1.14 8.27
N ARG A 209 -15.34 -2.42 8.22
CA ARG A 209 -14.05 -2.92 8.68
C ARG A 209 -13.42 -3.86 7.68
N LEU A 210 -12.10 -3.79 7.59
CA LEU A 210 -11.25 -4.79 6.97
C LEU A 210 -10.64 -5.65 8.06
N VAL A 211 -10.81 -6.96 7.93
CA VAL A 211 -10.27 -7.95 8.88
C VAL A 211 -9.36 -8.90 8.14
N ASN A 212 -8.17 -9.15 8.68
CA ASN A 212 -7.32 -10.25 8.22
C ASN A 212 -7.98 -11.58 8.64
N VAL A 213 -8.33 -12.42 7.66
CA VAL A 213 -9.06 -13.66 7.88
C VAL A 213 -8.25 -14.67 8.68
N GLU A 214 -6.93 -14.65 8.55
CA GLU A 214 -6.03 -15.62 9.18
C GLU A 214 -5.79 -15.28 10.65
N THR A 215 -5.59 -14.00 10.95
CA THR A 215 -5.30 -13.52 12.31
C THR A 215 -6.53 -13.03 13.07
N ASN A 216 -7.66 -12.87 12.37
CA ASN A 216 -8.88 -12.20 12.84
C ASN A 216 -8.65 -10.77 13.37
N GLN A 217 -7.53 -10.14 13.02
CA GLN A 217 -7.20 -8.78 13.41
C GLN A 217 -7.84 -7.77 12.46
N VAL A 218 -8.33 -6.66 13.01
CA VAL A 218 -8.81 -5.52 12.20
C VAL A 218 -7.60 -4.82 11.62
N VAL A 219 -7.50 -4.80 10.29
CA VAL A 219 -6.39 -4.17 9.56
C VAL A 219 -6.73 -2.76 9.07
N GLY A 220 -8.02 -2.45 8.94
CA GLY A 220 -8.47 -1.14 8.49
C GLY A 220 -9.90 -0.83 8.91
N VAL A 221 -10.16 0.46 9.15
CA VAL A 221 -11.48 1.05 9.39
C VAL A 221 -11.66 2.21 8.43
N ILE A 222 -12.91 2.55 8.08
CA ILE A 222 -13.16 3.76 7.28
C ILE A 222 -12.58 4.98 8.00
N GLY A 223 -11.80 5.79 7.30
CA GLY A 223 -10.94 6.83 7.90
C GLY A 223 -9.61 6.23 8.38
N CYS A 224 -9.12 6.72 9.53
CA CYS A 224 -7.89 6.20 10.13
C CYS A 224 -8.05 5.73 11.58
N GLU A 225 -8.99 6.33 12.29
CA GLU A 225 -9.28 6.04 13.68
C GLU A 225 -10.79 5.84 13.83
N THR A 226 -11.18 4.95 14.72
CA THR A 226 -12.60 4.79 15.03
C THR A 226 -13.09 5.90 15.96
N PRO A 227 -14.39 6.24 15.91
CA PRO A 227 -15.08 7.00 16.94
C PRO A 227 -14.65 6.63 18.38
N GLU A 228 -14.48 5.34 18.65
CA GLU A 228 -14.03 4.81 19.94
C GLU A 228 -12.53 5.04 20.23
N ASP A 229 -11.66 5.11 19.22
CA ASP A 229 -10.25 5.42 19.39
C ASP A 229 -10.07 6.88 19.82
N PHE A 230 -10.81 7.81 19.22
CA PHE A 230 -10.83 9.21 19.65
C PHE A 230 -11.32 9.33 21.10
N ALA A 231 -12.41 8.65 21.45
CA ALA A 231 -13.01 8.71 22.79
C ALA A 231 -12.05 8.30 23.92
N ARG A 232 -11.03 7.50 23.63
CA ARG A 232 -10.02 7.04 24.61
C ARG A 232 -8.82 7.98 24.73
N LEU A 233 -8.63 8.88 23.77
CA LEU A 233 -7.52 9.82 23.78
C LEU A 233 -7.90 11.03 24.67
N PRO A 234 -7.06 11.41 25.64
CA PRO A 234 -7.22 12.69 26.32
C PRO A 234 -7.18 13.81 25.28
N ALA A 235 -8.13 14.74 25.34
CA ALA A 235 -8.26 15.88 24.42
C ALA A 235 -6.98 16.75 24.31
N THR A 236 -6.01 16.57 25.21
CA THR A 236 -4.73 17.29 25.25
C THR A 236 -3.51 16.50 24.76
N THR A 237 -3.67 15.25 24.32
CA THR A 237 -2.49 14.46 23.95
C THR A 237 -1.95 14.92 22.60
N ARG A 238 -0.91 15.76 22.69
CA ARG A 238 0.15 16.03 21.70
C ARG A 238 0.80 14.72 21.23
N GLN A 239 0.05 13.79 20.65
CA GLN A 239 0.65 12.60 20.07
C GLN A 239 1.41 13.00 18.81
N MET A 240 2.73 12.91 18.93
CA MET A 240 3.67 12.98 17.82
C MET A 240 3.46 11.72 16.99
N ILE A 241 2.68 11.82 15.92
CA ILE A 241 2.92 10.98 14.75
C ILE A 241 3.95 11.74 13.92
N THR A 242 5.21 11.34 14.04
CA THR A 242 6.29 11.81 13.17
C THR A 242 6.08 11.26 11.77
N PHE A 243 5.33 11.97 10.93
CA PHE A 243 5.43 11.80 9.49
C PHE A 243 6.53 12.74 8.98
N ARG A 244 7.66 12.16 8.61
CA ARG A 244 8.67 12.85 7.80
C ARG A 244 8.15 12.87 6.36
N MET A 245 7.81 14.06 5.87
CA MET A 245 7.58 14.33 4.46
C MET A 245 8.88 14.03 3.70
N ILE A 246 8.83 13.11 2.74
CA ILE A 246 9.80 13.08 1.65
C ILE A 246 9.01 13.33 0.38
N SER A 247 9.06 14.58 -0.09
CA SER A 247 8.74 14.91 -1.47
C SER A 247 9.84 14.31 -2.34
N GLU A 248 9.56 13.28 -3.14
CA GLU A 248 10.45 12.88 -4.24
C GLU A 248 9.68 12.19 -5.37
N ALA A 249 9.57 12.96 -6.47
CA ALA A 249 9.43 12.60 -7.88
C ALA A 249 8.67 11.31 -8.23
N VAL A 250 7.43 11.49 -8.69
CA VAL A 250 6.72 10.53 -9.53
C VAL A 250 7.25 10.65 -10.96
N ALA A 251 7.71 9.53 -11.53
CA ALA A 251 7.83 9.36 -12.98
C ALA A 251 6.60 8.58 -13.45
N GLY A 252 5.63 9.29 -14.03
CA GLY A 252 4.38 8.75 -14.54
C GLY A 252 3.43 9.89 -14.86
N ASP A 253 3.49 10.35 -16.12
CA ASP A 253 2.82 11.50 -16.71
C ASP A 253 3.07 12.85 -16.00
N GLU A 254 3.46 13.86 -16.77
CA GLU A 254 3.75 15.21 -16.28
C GLU A 254 2.52 15.82 -15.59
N VAL A 255 2.39 15.63 -14.27
CA VAL A 255 1.58 16.51 -13.43
C VAL A 255 2.37 17.82 -13.33
N PRO A 256 1.87 18.94 -13.87
CA PRO A 256 2.64 20.17 -13.92
C PRO A 256 2.98 20.65 -12.52
N ALA A 257 4.22 21.13 -12.38
CA ALA A 257 4.74 21.72 -11.16
C ALA A 257 3.79 22.83 -10.64
N ASN A 258 3.20 22.54 -9.49
CA ASN A 258 2.74 23.42 -8.41
C ASN A 258 2.33 24.88 -8.74
N ASP A 259 1.25 25.06 -9.51
CA ASP A 259 0.52 26.35 -9.64
C ASP A 259 -1.01 26.17 -9.77
N ALA A 260 -1.55 24.97 -9.53
CA ALA A 260 -3.00 24.78 -9.60
C ALA A 260 -3.67 25.64 -8.52
N LYS A 261 -4.63 26.46 -8.93
CA LYS A 261 -5.35 27.31 -7.99
C LYS A 261 -6.18 26.43 -7.08
N ILE A 262 -6.38 26.84 -5.84
CA ILE A 262 -7.23 26.12 -4.87
C ILE A 262 -8.60 25.77 -5.48
N GLN A 263 -9.17 26.64 -6.31
CA GLN A 263 -10.44 26.41 -7.01
C GLN A 263 -10.37 25.28 -8.04
N ASP A 264 -9.25 25.13 -8.75
CA ASP A 264 -9.06 24.04 -9.71
C ASP A 264 -9.01 22.70 -8.95
N LEU A 265 -8.28 22.67 -7.82
CA LEU A 265 -8.21 21.50 -6.96
C LEU A 265 -9.58 21.14 -6.36
N ILE A 266 -10.40 22.14 -6.00
CA ILE A 266 -11.76 21.91 -5.52
C ILE A 266 -12.63 21.30 -6.63
N ALA A 267 -12.53 21.80 -7.87
CA ALA A 267 -13.25 21.23 -9.00
C ALA A 267 -12.81 19.77 -9.27
N ASP A 268 -11.52 19.48 -9.13
CA ASP A 268 -10.95 18.14 -9.29
C ASP A 268 -11.45 17.14 -8.25
N LEU A 269 -12.04 17.58 -7.12
CA LEU A 269 -12.69 16.69 -6.15
C LEU A 269 -13.92 15.98 -6.73
N ASP A 270 -14.54 16.50 -7.78
CA ASP A 270 -15.69 15.88 -8.44
C ASP A 270 -15.31 15.03 -9.67
N SER A 271 -14.03 15.02 -10.04
CA SER A 271 -13.52 14.29 -11.21
C SER A 271 -13.92 12.82 -11.20
N ASP A 272 -14.20 12.25 -12.38
CA ASP A 272 -14.44 10.80 -12.50
C ASP A 272 -13.19 9.97 -12.20
N SER A 273 -12.00 10.55 -12.40
CA SER A 273 -10.73 9.89 -12.10
C SER A 273 -10.45 9.93 -10.59
N SER A 274 -10.39 8.74 -9.98
CA SER A 274 -10.01 8.58 -8.57
C SER A 274 -8.61 9.12 -8.27
N LEU A 275 -7.69 9.01 -9.23
CA LEU A 275 -6.34 9.56 -9.12
C LEU A 275 -6.34 11.09 -9.04
N VAL A 276 -7.15 11.75 -9.87
CA VAL A 276 -7.32 13.21 -9.86
C VAL A 276 -7.93 13.66 -8.55
N ARG A 277 -9.02 13.02 -8.10
CA ARG A 277 -9.63 13.33 -6.78
C ARG A 277 -8.65 13.17 -5.63
N ARG A 278 -7.80 12.14 -5.67
CA ARG A 278 -6.79 11.90 -4.64
C ARG A 278 -5.71 12.97 -4.65
N ASP A 279 -5.17 13.29 -5.82
CA ASP A 279 -4.18 14.37 -5.96
C ASP A 279 -4.73 15.70 -5.44
N ALA A 280 -5.97 16.03 -5.82
CA ALA A 280 -6.68 17.19 -5.31
C ALA A 280 -6.75 17.21 -3.78
N ARG A 281 -7.23 16.13 -3.14
CA ARG A 281 -7.30 16.04 -1.66
C ARG A 281 -5.93 16.21 -1.00
N THR A 282 -4.88 15.59 -1.56
CA THR A 282 -3.51 15.70 -1.04
C THR A 282 -3.02 17.14 -1.11
N ARG A 283 -3.11 17.76 -2.28
CA ARG A 283 -2.62 19.13 -2.53
C ARG A 283 -3.43 20.18 -1.77
N LEU A 284 -4.73 19.99 -1.65
CA LEU A 284 -5.57 20.79 -0.76
C LEU A 284 -5.09 20.64 0.69
N GLY A 285 -4.86 19.41 1.15
CA GLY A 285 -4.30 19.13 2.47
C GLY A 285 -2.97 19.86 2.75
N GLU A 286 -2.07 19.90 1.76
CA GLU A 286 -0.79 20.61 1.81
C GLU A 286 -0.93 22.13 1.75
N SER A 287 -1.99 22.63 1.11
CA SER A 287 -2.27 24.07 1.01
C SER A 287 -2.57 24.70 2.37
N GLY A 288 -3.11 23.93 3.32
CA GLY A 288 -3.37 24.37 4.69
C GLY A 288 -4.46 25.46 4.79
N VAL A 289 -4.25 26.43 5.68
CA VAL A 289 -5.24 27.48 6.03
C VAL A 289 -5.84 28.21 4.82
N PRO A 290 -5.06 28.66 3.81
CA PRO A 290 -5.61 29.30 2.61
C PRO A 290 -6.69 28.52 1.86
N ALA A 291 -6.76 27.19 2.02
CA ALA A 291 -7.75 26.35 1.34
C ALA A 291 -9.04 26.15 2.17
N ILE A 292 -9.08 26.54 3.44
CA ILE A 292 -10.23 26.30 4.33
C ILE A 292 -11.50 26.97 3.81
N GLU A 293 -11.49 28.30 3.68
CA GLU A 293 -12.66 29.08 3.25
C GLU A 293 -13.17 28.62 1.87
N PRO A 294 -12.32 28.52 0.82
CA PRO A 294 -12.76 27.96 -0.47
C PRO A 294 -13.38 26.56 -0.39
N LEU A 295 -12.84 25.68 0.46
CA LEU A 295 -13.36 24.32 0.62
C LEU A 295 -14.71 24.31 1.33
N LEU A 296 -14.89 25.14 2.35
CA LEU A 296 -16.12 25.21 3.13
C LEU A 296 -17.24 25.91 2.34
N ASP A 297 -16.89 26.93 1.55
CA ASP A 297 -17.78 27.53 0.56
C ASP A 297 -18.32 26.47 -0.40
N SER A 298 -17.43 25.63 -0.96
CA SER A 298 -17.82 24.55 -1.86
C SER A 298 -18.63 23.45 -1.16
N PHE A 299 -18.22 23.06 0.05
CA PHE A 299 -18.90 22.06 0.89
C PHE A 299 -20.33 22.47 1.25
N SER A 300 -20.58 23.77 1.44
CA SER A 300 -21.87 24.30 1.86
C SER A 300 -22.81 24.63 0.69
N GLN A 301 -22.38 24.40 -0.56
CA GLN A 301 -23.24 24.69 -1.72
C GLN A 301 -24.46 23.77 -1.78
N PRO A 302 -25.64 24.31 -2.14
CA PRO A 302 -26.79 23.48 -2.44
C PRO A 302 -26.49 22.48 -3.56
N ASN A 303 -26.84 21.21 -3.36
CA ASN A 303 -26.58 20.12 -4.31
C ASN A 303 -25.09 19.87 -4.60
N VAL A 304 -24.19 20.18 -3.65
CA VAL A 304 -22.80 19.71 -3.73
C VAL A 304 -22.77 18.19 -3.93
N SER A 305 -21.90 17.71 -4.82
CA SER A 305 -21.79 16.28 -5.07
C SER A 305 -21.22 15.57 -3.84
N TYR A 306 -21.60 14.30 -3.66
CA TYR A 306 -21.01 13.46 -2.62
C TYR A 306 -19.48 13.42 -2.70
N ARG A 307 -18.89 13.42 -3.91
CA ARG A 307 -17.45 13.35 -4.13
C ARG A 307 -16.74 14.61 -3.63
N THR A 308 -17.29 15.79 -3.92
CA THR A 308 -16.80 17.06 -3.42
C THR A 308 -16.95 17.16 -1.90
N GLN A 309 -18.10 16.77 -1.36
CA GLN A 309 -18.36 16.79 0.07
C GLN A 309 -17.39 15.90 0.85
N LEU A 310 -17.21 14.65 0.40
CA LEU A 310 -16.24 13.73 0.99
C LEU A 310 -14.81 14.23 0.81
N GLY A 311 -14.48 14.70 -0.40
CA GLY A 311 -13.16 15.23 -0.73
C GLY A 311 -12.75 16.39 0.18
N ALA A 312 -13.66 17.33 0.42
CA ALA A 312 -13.44 18.45 1.33
C ALA A 312 -13.18 17.97 2.77
N LEU A 313 -13.98 17.06 3.31
CA LEU A 313 -13.76 16.52 4.66
C LEU A 313 -12.45 15.74 4.78
N VAL A 314 -12.05 14.99 3.75
CA VAL A 314 -10.76 14.28 3.72
C VAL A 314 -9.60 15.28 3.72
N ALA A 315 -9.68 16.34 2.90
CA ALA A 315 -8.67 17.39 2.84
C ALA A 315 -8.55 18.14 4.18
N LEU A 316 -9.68 18.56 4.77
CA LEU A 316 -9.73 19.20 6.10
C LEU A 316 -9.11 18.33 7.19
N ASN A 317 -9.39 17.02 7.18
CA ASN A 317 -8.76 16.07 8.10
C ASN A 317 -7.26 15.95 7.87
N SER A 318 -6.81 15.92 6.62
CA SER A 318 -5.38 15.91 6.29
C SER A 318 -4.68 17.13 6.89
N MET A 319 -5.25 18.33 6.74
CA MET A 319 -4.70 19.55 7.33
C MET A 319 -4.68 19.51 8.85
N ALA A 320 -5.78 19.10 9.49
CA ALA A 320 -5.88 19.00 10.95
C ALA A 320 -4.84 18.02 11.53
N ARG A 321 -4.56 16.92 10.81
CA ARG A 321 -3.51 15.95 11.19
C ARG A 321 -2.10 16.49 11.00
N GLN A 322 -1.88 17.31 9.97
CA GLN A 322 -0.58 17.94 9.70
C GLN A 322 -0.25 19.06 10.70
N LYS A 323 -1.10 19.30 11.71
CA LYS A 323 -0.88 20.25 12.81
C LYS A 323 -0.60 21.66 12.32
N THR A 324 -1.30 22.07 11.28
CA THR A 324 -1.45 23.51 11.03
C THR A 324 -1.99 24.17 12.30
N ASP A 325 -1.60 25.43 12.51
CA ASP A 325 -2.02 26.24 13.65
C ASP A 325 -3.54 26.13 13.88
N VAL A 326 -3.94 25.34 14.88
CA VAL A 326 -5.34 24.97 15.14
C VAL A 326 -6.17 26.22 15.44
N GLU A 327 -5.55 27.26 16.01
CA GLU A 327 -6.23 28.54 16.22
C GLU A 327 -6.56 29.22 14.89
N LYS A 328 -5.67 29.17 13.90
CA LYS A 328 -5.97 29.68 12.55
C LYS A 328 -7.11 28.92 11.89
N PHE A 329 -7.17 27.61 12.11
CA PHE A 329 -8.31 26.79 11.68
C PHE A 329 -9.61 27.31 12.25
N LYS A 330 -9.69 27.47 13.58
CA LYS A 330 -10.90 27.97 14.22
C LYS A 330 -11.28 29.37 13.72
N THR A 331 -10.32 30.29 13.65
CA THR A 331 -10.62 31.66 13.20
C THR A 331 -11.05 31.73 11.73
N GLY A 332 -10.63 30.76 10.90
CA GLY A 332 -11.00 30.66 9.51
C GLY A 332 -12.33 29.97 9.25
N ILE A 333 -13.01 29.48 10.30
CA ILE A 333 -14.31 28.83 10.21
C ILE A 333 -15.36 29.72 10.87
N THR A 334 -16.32 30.19 10.06
CA THR A 334 -17.48 30.95 10.52
C THR A 334 -18.44 30.06 11.30
N ASP A 335 -19.33 30.66 12.10
CA ASP A 335 -20.29 29.90 12.89
C ASP A 335 -21.30 29.13 12.00
N ALA A 336 -21.60 29.64 10.80
CA ALA A 336 -22.47 28.98 9.83
C ALA A 336 -21.79 27.72 9.24
N GLU A 337 -20.54 27.83 8.80
CA GLU A 337 -19.78 26.66 8.31
C GLU A 337 -19.57 25.63 9.42
N LEU A 338 -19.37 26.08 10.66
CA LEU A 338 -19.25 25.20 11.81
C LEU A 338 -20.55 24.42 12.06
N GLU A 339 -21.71 25.06 11.92
CA GLU A 339 -23.01 24.40 12.03
C GLU A 339 -23.21 23.33 10.95
N GLU A 340 -22.79 23.61 9.71
CA GLU A 340 -22.82 22.64 8.60
C GLU A 340 -21.89 21.43 8.87
N LEU A 341 -20.66 21.68 9.32
CA LEU A 341 -19.73 20.63 9.71
C LEU A 341 -20.28 19.78 10.86
N VAL A 342 -20.91 20.40 11.87
CA VAL A 342 -21.59 19.69 12.95
C VAL A 342 -22.75 18.87 12.41
N GLY A 343 -23.52 19.41 11.45
CA GLY A 343 -24.54 18.68 10.73
C GLY A 343 -24.02 17.41 10.06
N ALA A 344 -22.84 17.48 9.44
CA ALA A 344 -22.18 16.33 8.81
C ALA A 344 -21.79 15.23 9.80
N THR A 345 -21.53 15.54 11.07
CA THR A 345 -21.28 14.54 12.13
C THR A 345 -22.52 13.72 12.50
N ALA A 346 -23.70 14.14 12.07
CA ALA A 346 -24.96 13.40 12.20
C ALA A 346 -25.43 12.78 10.89
N HIS A 347 -24.64 12.86 9.82
CA HIS A 347 -25.01 12.39 8.49
C HIS A 347 -25.28 10.88 8.46
N ASN A 348 -26.20 10.44 7.59
CA ASN A 348 -26.56 9.01 7.47
C ASN A 348 -25.43 8.18 6.87
N ASP A 349 -24.69 8.74 5.91
CA ASP A 349 -23.48 8.12 5.37
C ASP A 349 -22.38 8.09 6.42
N GLU A 350 -21.87 6.89 6.72
CA GLU A 350 -20.87 6.68 7.76
C GLU A 350 -19.52 7.31 7.45
N THR A 351 -19.11 7.33 6.18
CA THR A 351 -17.82 7.90 5.78
C THR A 351 -17.84 9.40 6.06
N LEU A 352 -18.82 10.13 5.53
CA LEU A 352 -18.98 11.57 5.81
C LEU A 352 -19.05 11.85 7.31
N ARG A 353 -19.86 11.06 8.02
CA ARG A 353 -20.05 11.21 9.47
C ARG A 353 -18.74 11.08 10.25
N LYS A 354 -17.93 10.08 9.92
CA LYS A 354 -16.64 9.82 10.58
C LYS A 354 -15.61 10.90 10.28
N TYR A 355 -15.45 11.28 9.02
CA TYR A 355 -14.47 12.32 8.66
C TYR A 355 -14.82 13.67 9.32
N ALA A 356 -16.09 14.07 9.31
CA ALA A 356 -16.54 15.29 9.99
C ALA A 356 -16.31 15.23 11.51
N SER A 357 -16.60 14.08 12.13
CA SER A 357 -16.40 13.91 13.58
C SER A 357 -14.93 13.93 13.95
N GLU A 358 -14.06 13.26 13.18
CA GLU A 358 -12.61 13.29 13.39
C GLU A 358 -12.07 14.72 13.28
N PHE A 359 -12.49 15.46 12.25
CA PHE A 359 -12.04 16.83 12.04
C PHE A 359 -12.41 17.72 13.23
N LEU A 360 -13.70 17.73 13.59
CA LEU A 360 -14.20 18.56 14.67
C LEU A 360 -13.64 18.16 16.04
N TYR A 361 -13.43 16.86 16.28
CA TYR A 361 -12.75 16.36 17.48
C TYR A 361 -11.32 16.88 17.59
N ARG A 362 -10.56 16.86 16.48
CA ARG A 362 -9.15 17.28 16.46
C ARG A 362 -8.97 18.77 16.62
N ILE A 363 -9.84 19.60 16.02
CA ILE A 363 -9.76 21.05 16.22
C ILE A 363 -10.22 21.45 17.63
N GLY A 364 -11.13 20.68 18.23
CA GLY A 364 -11.65 20.87 19.59
C GLY A 364 -12.25 22.25 19.81
N ASP A 365 -12.95 22.79 18.82
CA ASP A 365 -13.53 24.14 18.88
C ASP A 365 -14.77 24.14 19.80
N PRO A 366 -14.74 24.86 20.94
CA PRO A 366 -15.86 24.90 21.89
C PRO A 366 -17.14 25.49 21.32
N ARG A 367 -17.07 26.23 20.20
CA ARG A 367 -18.26 26.71 19.49
C ARG A 367 -19.12 25.57 18.94
N THR A 368 -18.57 24.36 18.78
CA THR A 368 -19.32 23.16 18.32
C THR A 368 -20.33 22.64 19.35
N ILE A 369 -20.18 22.96 20.63
CA ILE A 369 -20.99 22.38 21.70
C ILE A 369 -22.48 22.70 21.51
N THR A 370 -22.81 23.97 21.26
CA THR A 370 -24.21 24.41 21.13
C THR A 370 -24.90 23.84 19.89
N PRO A 371 -24.31 23.93 18.67
CA PRO A 371 -24.87 23.27 17.49
C PRO A 371 -25.02 21.76 17.67
N ALA A 372 -24.06 21.10 18.33
CA ALA A 372 -24.10 19.66 18.53
C ALA A 372 -25.27 19.23 19.41
N LEU A 373 -25.50 19.95 20.52
CA LEU A 373 -26.66 19.73 21.39
C LEU A 373 -27.98 20.01 20.68
N SER A 374 -28.03 21.05 19.82
CA SER A 374 -29.21 21.37 19.02
C SER A 374 -29.57 20.25 18.03
N LYS A 375 -28.56 19.67 17.37
CA LYS A 375 -28.76 18.61 16.37
C LYS A 375 -29.09 17.24 17.00
N PHE A 376 -28.65 17.00 18.23
CA PHE A 376 -28.72 15.69 18.90
C PHE A 376 -30.13 15.04 18.92
N PRO A 377 -31.23 15.74 19.25
CA PRO A 377 -32.56 15.10 19.37
C PRO A 377 -33.04 14.49 18.04
N SER A 378 -32.75 15.17 16.93
CA SER A 378 -33.17 14.77 15.57
C SER A 378 -32.28 13.71 14.91
N SER A 379 -31.18 13.33 15.57
CA SER A 379 -30.13 12.50 14.97
C SER A 379 -30.36 11.00 15.18
N SER A 380 -29.86 10.19 14.25
CA SER A 380 -29.81 8.73 14.39
C SER A 380 -28.96 8.30 15.59
N ALA A 381 -29.05 7.04 16.05
CA ALA A 381 -28.24 6.55 17.16
C ALA A 381 -26.72 6.77 16.95
N ASN A 382 -26.24 6.53 15.72
CA ASN A 382 -24.84 6.78 15.36
C ASN A 382 -24.53 8.29 15.28
N GLY A 383 -25.47 9.10 14.77
CA GLY A 383 -25.31 10.56 14.76
C GLY A 383 -25.23 11.14 16.16
N LYS A 384 -26.09 10.69 17.09
CA LYS A 384 -26.06 11.05 18.52
C LYS A 384 -24.71 10.74 19.16
N TYR A 385 -24.18 9.53 18.92
CA TYR A 385 -22.87 9.15 19.43
C TYR A 385 -21.76 10.08 18.90
N ASN A 386 -21.75 10.35 17.60
CA ASN A 386 -20.74 11.20 16.97
C ASN A 386 -20.82 12.67 17.41
N LEU A 387 -22.02 13.22 17.59
CA LEU A 387 -22.21 14.58 18.14
C LEU A 387 -21.63 14.70 19.56
N LEU A 388 -21.80 13.67 20.41
CA LEU A 388 -21.19 13.65 21.74
C LEU A 388 -19.66 13.52 21.69
N LEU A 389 -19.09 12.82 20.69
CA LEU A 389 -17.63 12.80 20.53
C LEU A 389 -17.10 14.20 20.24
N VAL A 390 -17.75 14.92 19.33
CA VAL A 390 -17.36 16.30 19.02
C VAL A 390 -17.43 17.18 20.27
N ILE A 391 -18.50 17.05 21.06
CA ILE A 391 -18.61 17.72 22.36
C ILE A 391 -17.43 17.36 23.26
N LYS A 392 -17.09 16.07 23.40
CA LYS A 392 -15.97 15.59 24.21
C LYS A 392 -14.64 16.19 23.75
N GLY A 393 -14.36 16.19 22.45
CA GLY A 393 -13.13 16.76 21.88
C GLY A 393 -12.97 18.26 22.18
N SER A 394 -14.08 18.96 22.33
CA SER A 394 -14.12 20.40 22.62
C SER A 394 -13.99 20.75 24.11
N LEU A 395 -14.08 19.77 25.03
CA LEU A 395 -14.05 20.02 26.48
C LEU A 395 -12.76 20.65 26.98
N ALA A 396 -11.61 20.26 26.42
CA ALA A 396 -10.31 20.80 26.84
C ALA A 396 -10.20 22.33 26.64
N GLN A 397 -11.00 22.89 25.73
CA GLN A 397 -10.95 24.29 25.33
C GLN A 397 -12.22 25.07 25.71
N ALA A 398 -13.21 24.38 26.28
CA ALA A 398 -14.45 24.99 26.76
C ALA A 398 -14.21 25.78 28.05
N SER A 399 -14.90 26.92 28.18
CA SER A 399 -14.88 27.73 29.39
C SER A 399 -15.58 27.00 30.56
N PRO A 400 -15.29 27.36 31.82
CA PRO A 400 -15.99 26.79 32.97
C PRO A 400 -17.52 26.92 32.87
N GLU A 401 -18.01 28.04 32.37
CA GLU A 401 -19.44 28.30 32.18
C GLU A 401 -20.04 27.38 31.12
N GLN A 402 -19.31 27.15 30.01
CA GLN A 402 -19.73 26.21 28.96
C GLN A 402 -19.78 24.79 29.49
N LYS A 403 -18.79 24.37 30.28
CA LYS A 403 -18.74 23.04 30.90
C LYS A 403 -19.91 22.84 31.88
N GLN A 404 -20.20 23.83 32.72
CA GLN A 404 -21.32 23.77 33.66
C GLN A 404 -22.67 23.66 32.93
N ALA A 405 -22.91 24.52 31.95
CA ALA A 405 -24.14 24.49 31.14
C ALA A 405 -24.27 23.18 30.35
N LEU A 406 -23.15 22.58 29.94
CA LEU A 406 -23.11 21.28 29.27
C LEU A 406 -23.53 20.14 30.20
N ALA A 407 -23.01 20.09 31.43
CA ALA A 407 -23.33 19.02 32.37
C ALA A 407 -24.83 18.88 32.62
N GLU A 408 -25.53 20.00 32.81
CA GLU A 408 -26.98 20.02 33.03
C GLU A 408 -27.76 19.46 31.83
N LYS A 409 -27.32 19.77 30.61
CA LYS A 409 -28.01 19.37 29.38
C LYS A 409 -27.70 17.93 28.99
N VAL A 410 -26.44 17.49 29.13
CA VAL A 410 -26.01 16.16 28.64
C VAL A 410 -26.55 15.04 29.51
N GLU A 411 -26.71 15.24 30.82
CA GLU A 411 -27.34 14.23 31.70
C GLU A 411 -28.76 13.88 31.24
N GLN A 412 -29.50 14.88 30.73
CA GLN A 412 -30.88 14.71 30.22
C GLN A 412 -30.94 13.94 28.89
N LEU A 413 -29.80 13.70 28.23
CA LEU A 413 -29.75 13.00 26.94
C LEU A 413 -29.66 11.48 27.08
N LYS A 414 -29.49 10.94 28.29
CA LYS A 414 -29.41 9.49 28.54
C LYS A 414 -30.69 8.78 28.08
N SER A 415 -30.52 7.63 27.41
CA SER A 415 -31.63 6.79 26.95
C SER A 415 -31.31 5.31 27.08
N VAL A 416 -32.31 4.49 27.44
CA VAL A 416 -32.18 3.04 27.59
C VAL A 416 -31.75 2.35 26.28
N GLU A 417 -32.07 2.93 25.14
CA GLU A 417 -31.84 2.33 23.81
C GLU A 417 -30.38 2.46 23.32
N THR A 418 -29.56 3.29 23.97
CA THR A 418 -28.23 3.65 23.48
C THR A 418 -27.15 3.50 24.56
N PRO A 419 -26.82 2.27 25.00
CA PRO A 419 -25.88 2.05 26.12
C PRO A 419 -24.47 2.61 25.83
N LYS A 420 -23.98 2.52 24.59
CA LYS A 420 -22.70 3.12 24.19
C LYS A 420 -22.69 4.65 24.31
N THR A 421 -23.79 5.29 23.90
CA THR A 421 -23.97 6.74 24.00
C THR A 421 -24.02 7.17 25.47
N ASN A 422 -24.70 6.40 26.32
CA ASN A 422 -24.74 6.69 27.76
C ASN A 422 -23.36 6.60 28.41
N GLN A 423 -22.53 5.62 28.02
CA GLN A 423 -21.15 5.54 28.51
C GLN A 423 -20.35 6.80 28.15
N LEU A 424 -20.51 7.31 26.92
CA LEU A 424 -19.83 8.54 26.50
C LEU A 424 -20.35 9.77 27.24
N ILE A 425 -21.64 9.81 27.59
CA ILE A 425 -22.22 10.84 28.48
C ILE A 425 -21.53 10.82 29.85
N GLU A 426 -21.38 9.64 30.46
CA GLU A 426 -20.71 9.50 31.74
C GLU A 426 -19.26 9.97 31.69
N ASP A 427 -18.52 9.63 30.63
CA ASP A 427 -17.16 10.12 30.41
C ASP A 427 -17.11 11.65 30.33
N ILE A 428 -18.04 12.28 29.60
CA ILE A 428 -18.13 13.74 29.47
C ILE A 428 -18.40 14.39 30.83
N LEU A 429 -19.31 13.82 31.63
CA LEU A 429 -19.65 14.36 32.95
C LEU A 429 -18.49 14.22 33.94
N ALA A 430 -17.75 13.12 33.87
CA ALA A 430 -16.54 12.92 34.66
C ALA A 430 -15.45 13.94 34.29
N GLU A 431 -15.26 14.23 33.00
CA GLU A 431 -14.29 15.21 32.52
C GLU A 431 -14.68 16.66 32.81
N VAL A 432 -15.98 16.98 32.83
CA VAL A 432 -16.47 18.30 33.26
C VAL A 432 -16.27 18.53 34.76
N SER A 433 -16.31 17.47 35.56
CA SER A 433 -16.19 17.55 37.03
C SER A 433 -14.74 17.62 37.54
N ASN A 434 -13.76 17.31 36.68
CA ASN A 434 -12.32 17.41 36.95
C ASN A 434 -11.76 18.73 36.42
#